data_AF-A0A7V9FVI9-F1
#
_entry.id   AF-A0A7V9FVI9-F1
#
_cell.length_a   1.000
_cell.length_b   1.000
_cell.length_c   1.000
_cell.angle_alpha   90.00
_cell.angle_beta   90.00
_cell.angle_gamma   90.00
#
_symmetry.space_group_name_H-M   'P 1'
#
loop_
_entity.id
_entity.type
_entity.pdbx_description
1 polymer ?
#
loop_
_entity_poly.entity_id
_entity_poly.type
_entity_poly.pdbx_seq_one_letter_code
_entity_poly.pdbx_strand_id
1 'polypeptide(L)'
;MRRADIAHDAASCAAALRYHFVEWIPGLLATASADRPIVVILDDVHHSDDAVWEMLLRLARDCTSSRLFVLATARPAELARNRTALVVLHALEQEARIHRVALAPLSRQDIRELTADTLRQDRVPPALSDWLTARAQGNPRFAVGLLDALIGCDADLQAPALGRIPERLARWIRTELAQLDPSALTLLELLAVAGGSVDPDDLARMSRSPIENVAMALEQLARAGTVVEQHRERSLGYTLAHVLTREVLYTGIGAARRRVMHRRVAATLLESGRTEAAASHYIRAAQAGDGEAIVALIEMVRRAHQRGLSSLEWQTVSTLQELLPAGDERWCEVFNALGPRANWGIVDRTEHYVADIAAVQWMRQLLCGVSDLQRQADGRLWLAGLFAYGAGDVDAGARECQQAVALCQHAGRPRRPARPAPSVPAVAGGAGAVRGRQGADAGGAGLPRAGRR
;
A
#
# COMPACT_ATOMS: atom_id res chain seq x y z
N MET A 1 -27.18 53.94 -48.65
CA MET A 1 -26.09 52.94 -48.66
C MET A 1 -26.26 52.04 -47.45
N ARG A 2 -26.68 50.79 -47.67
CA ARG A 2 -26.94 49.80 -46.62
C ARG A 2 -25.62 49.40 -45.96
N ARG A 3 -25.54 49.48 -44.63
CA ARG A 3 -24.57 48.70 -43.84
C ARG A 3 -24.89 47.23 -44.11
N ALA A 4 -24.01 46.55 -44.82
CA ALA A 4 -24.06 45.10 -44.89
C ALA A 4 -23.58 44.59 -43.53
N ASP A 5 -24.51 44.15 -42.71
CA ASP A 5 -24.22 43.33 -41.54
C ASP A 5 -23.65 42.00 -42.05
N ILE A 6 -22.32 41.95 -42.20
CA ILE A 6 -21.61 40.69 -42.39
C ILE A 6 -21.69 39.99 -41.04
N ALA A 7 -22.69 39.13 -40.87
CA ALA A 7 -22.69 38.13 -39.82
C ALA A 7 -21.43 37.27 -40.02
N HIS A 8 -20.35 37.62 -39.33
CA HIS A 8 -19.19 36.75 -39.24
C HIS A 8 -19.64 35.53 -38.45
N ASP A 9 -19.86 34.42 -39.17
CA ASP A 9 -19.98 33.11 -38.57
C ASP A 9 -18.74 32.88 -37.70
N ALA A 10 -18.96 32.58 -36.41
CA ALA A 10 -17.89 32.38 -35.44
C ALA A 10 -16.91 31.28 -35.91
N ALA A 11 -17.40 30.28 -36.67
CA ALA A 11 -16.56 29.25 -37.27
C ALA A 11 -15.63 29.80 -38.38
N SER A 12 -16.12 30.74 -39.19
CA SER A 12 -15.33 31.40 -40.24
C SER A 12 -14.28 32.34 -39.63
N CYS A 13 -14.64 33.09 -38.57
CA CYS A 13 -13.69 33.89 -37.80
C CYS A 13 -12.60 33.04 -37.14
N ALA A 14 -12.97 31.91 -36.52
CA ALA A 14 -12.04 31.00 -35.88
C ALA A 14 -11.08 30.35 -36.90
N ALA A 15 -11.59 29.95 -38.06
CA ALA A 15 -10.77 29.41 -39.15
C ALA A 15 -9.79 30.45 -39.71
N ALA A 16 -10.24 31.71 -39.88
CA ALA A 16 -9.37 32.81 -40.31
C ALA A 16 -8.29 33.13 -39.27
N LEU A 17 -8.64 33.18 -37.97
CA LEU A 17 -7.67 33.38 -36.89
C LEU A 17 -6.65 32.25 -36.81
N ARG A 18 -7.08 30.99 -36.99
CA ARG A 18 -6.18 29.83 -37.06
C ARG A 18 -5.19 29.96 -38.22
N TYR A 19 -5.69 30.29 -39.41
CA TYR A 19 -4.85 30.50 -40.58
C TYR A 19 -3.83 31.63 -40.36
N HIS A 20 -4.28 32.78 -39.84
CA HIS A 20 -3.38 33.88 -39.53
C HIS A 20 -2.35 33.51 -38.47
N PHE A 21 -2.72 32.76 -37.43
CA PHE A 21 -1.78 32.32 -36.40
C PHE A 21 -0.67 31.44 -36.97
N VAL A 22 -1.03 30.43 -37.76
CA VAL A 22 -0.08 29.48 -38.36
C VAL A 22 0.81 30.15 -39.42
N GLU A 23 0.30 31.14 -40.15
CA GLU A 23 1.04 31.79 -41.25
C GLU A 23 1.85 33.00 -40.79
N TRP A 24 1.29 33.88 -39.96
CA TRP A 24 1.89 35.17 -39.64
C TRP A 24 2.91 35.09 -38.52
N ILE A 25 2.66 34.28 -37.48
CA ILE A 25 3.60 34.19 -36.34
C ILE A 25 4.97 33.69 -36.77
N PRO A 26 5.11 32.64 -37.62
CA PRO A 26 6.42 32.22 -38.09
C PRO A 26 7.17 33.33 -38.84
N GLY A 27 6.48 34.04 -39.74
CA GLY A 27 7.07 35.16 -40.48
C GLY A 27 7.48 36.31 -39.56
N LEU A 28 6.63 36.69 -38.61
CA LEU A 28 6.90 37.73 -37.63
C LEU A 28 8.13 37.38 -36.77
N LEU A 29 8.19 36.16 -36.25
CA LEU A 29 9.33 35.70 -35.45
C LEU A 29 10.62 35.64 -36.28
N ALA A 30 10.53 35.18 -37.53
CA ALA A 30 11.67 35.15 -38.43
C ALA A 30 12.21 36.57 -38.70
N THR A 31 11.33 37.53 -39.05
CA THR A 31 11.71 38.93 -39.26
C THR A 31 12.29 39.56 -37.99
N ALA A 32 11.67 39.34 -36.83
CA ALA A 32 12.17 39.85 -35.56
C ALA A 32 13.53 39.25 -35.18
N SER A 33 13.82 38.02 -35.61
CA SER A 33 15.09 37.35 -35.35
C SER A 33 16.25 37.82 -36.25
N ALA A 34 15.96 38.65 -37.26
CA ALA A 34 16.98 39.15 -38.19
C ALA A 34 18.03 40.00 -37.45
N ASP A 35 17.58 40.85 -36.52
CA ASP A 35 18.46 41.77 -35.79
C ASP A 35 19.16 41.09 -34.59
N ARG A 36 18.46 40.16 -33.91
CA ARG A 36 18.96 39.49 -32.70
C ARG A 36 18.38 38.08 -32.55
N PRO A 37 19.13 37.13 -31.96
CA PRO A 37 18.59 35.82 -31.63
C PRO A 37 17.37 35.91 -30.70
N ILE A 38 16.36 35.09 -30.96
CA ILE A 38 15.15 35.01 -30.14
C ILE A 38 14.99 33.57 -29.64
N VAL A 39 14.74 33.44 -28.33
CA VAL A 39 14.35 32.19 -27.68
C VAL A 39 12.85 32.20 -27.44
N VAL A 40 12.14 31.22 -27.97
CA VAL A 40 10.71 31.01 -27.73
C VAL A 40 10.57 29.83 -26.78
N ILE A 41 9.97 30.07 -25.62
CA ILE A 41 9.70 29.03 -24.61
C ILE A 41 8.21 28.74 -24.61
N LEU A 42 7.85 27.51 -24.95
CA LEU A 42 6.48 27.00 -24.92
C LEU A 42 6.35 26.02 -23.76
N ASP A 43 5.70 26.46 -22.70
CA ASP A 43 5.45 25.61 -21.54
C ASP A 43 4.18 24.77 -21.73
N ASP A 44 4.22 23.50 -21.34
CA ASP A 44 3.13 22.53 -21.40
C ASP A 44 2.43 22.46 -22.77
N VAL A 45 3.21 22.39 -23.86
CA VAL A 45 2.68 22.46 -25.25
C VAL A 45 1.67 21.36 -25.60
N HIS A 46 1.63 20.28 -24.81
CA HIS A 46 0.67 19.20 -24.95
C HIS A 46 -0.79 19.62 -24.68
N HIS A 47 -1.01 20.73 -23.96
CA HIS A 47 -2.33 21.36 -23.79
C HIS A 47 -2.73 22.28 -24.96
N SER A 48 -1.86 22.44 -25.97
CA SER A 48 -2.12 23.33 -27.10
C SER A 48 -3.01 22.68 -28.17
N ASP A 49 -3.76 23.53 -28.86
CA ASP A 49 -4.50 23.15 -30.06
C ASP A 49 -3.56 22.80 -31.23
N ASP A 50 -4.12 22.09 -32.22
CA ASP A 50 -3.44 21.67 -33.45
C ASP A 50 -2.75 22.81 -34.21
N ALA A 51 -3.26 24.05 -34.08
CA ALA A 51 -2.67 25.23 -34.70
C ALA A 51 -1.24 25.53 -34.21
N VAL A 52 -0.95 25.29 -32.92
CA VAL A 52 0.40 25.52 -32.37
C VAL A 52 1.39 24.50 -32.94
N TRP A 53 0.96 23.24 -33.09
CA TRP A 53 1.78 22.18 -33.69
C TRP A 53 2.05 22.44 -35.17
N GLU A 54 1.05 22.89 -35.94
CA GLU A 54 1.21 23.29 -37.33
C GLU A 54 2.16 24.50 -37.47
N MET A 55 2.03 25.50 -36.60
CA MET A 55 2.94 26.65 -36.53
C MET A 55 4.38 26.22 -36.23
N LEU A 56 4.58 25.27 -35.29
CA LEU A 56 5.91 24.74 -34.95
C LEU A 56 6.55 23.99 -36.11
N LEU A 57 5.78 23.15 -36.81
CA LEU A 57 6.26 22.47 -38.02
C LEU A 57 6.71 23.50 -39.07
N ARG A 58 5.94 24.57 -39.23
CA ARG A 58 6.22 25.63 -40.19
C ARG A 58 7.44 26.46 -39.80
N LEU A 59 7.54 26.89 -38.54
CA LEU A 59 8.74 27.55 -38.00
C LEU A 59 9.99 26.73 -38.27
N ALA A 60 9.93 25.43 -37.97
CA ALA A 60 11.05 24.54 -38.21
C ALA A 60 11.40 24.46 -39.70
N ARG A 61 10.42 24.37 -40.60
CA ARG A 61 10.61 24.18 -42.06
C ARG A 61 11.01 25.43 -42.82
N ASP A 62 10.32 26.54 -42.59
CA ASP A 62 10.38 27.76 -43.40
C ASP A 62 11.42 28.76 -42.86
N CYS A 63 11.76 28.69 -41.58
CA CYS A 63 12.62 29.67 -40.91
C CYS A 63 14.04 29.14 -40.64
N THR A 64 14.59 28.28 -41.50
CA THR A 64 15.89 27.62 -41.30
C THR A 64 17.08 28.54 -41.11
N SER A 65 17.07 29.70 -41.76
CA SER A 65 18.13 30.71 -41.67
C SER A 65 17.89 31.74 -40.56
N SER A 66 16.80 31.60 -39.82
CA SER A 66 16.40 32.53 -38.75
C SER A 66 17.18 32.24 -37.47
N ARG A 67 17.42 33.26 -36.65
CA ARG A 67 18.13 33.12 -35.36
C ARG A 67 17.15 32.74 -34.25
N LEU A 68 16.35 31.69 -34.48
CA LEU A 68 15.30 31.24 -33.59
C LEU A 68 15.71 29.95 -32.87
N PHE A 69 15.53 29.93 -31.56
CA PHE A 69 15.62 28.72 -30.74
C PHE A 69 14.28 28.48 -30.04
N VAL A 70 13.66 27.32 -30.27
CA VAL A 70 12.38 26.97 -29.66
C VAL A 70 12.63 25.89 -28.61
N LEU A 71 12.27 26.18 -27.36
CA LEU A 71 12.23 25.23 -26.26
C LEU A 71 10.77 24.94 -25.94
N ALA A 72 10.37 23.68 -26.04
CA ALA A 72 9.02 23.25 -25.69
C ALA A 72 9.06 22.19 -24.58
N THR A 73 8.23 22.35 -23.56
CA THR A 73 8.04 21.33 -22.52
C THR A 73 6.76 20.57 -22.77
N ALA A 74 6.79 19.25 -22.60
CA ALA A 74 5.63 18.41 -22.84
C ALA A 74 5.65 17.13 -22.03
N ARG A 75 4.47 16.58 -21.75
CA ARG A 75 4.30 15.29 -21.11
C ARG A 75 4.10 14.20 -22.17
N PRO A 76 4.96 13.16 -22.23
CA PRO A 76 4.86 12.11 -23.24
C PRO A 76 3.48 11.41 -23.28
N ALA A 77 2.88 11.16 -22.12
CA ALA A 77 1.57 10.53 -22.00
C ALA A 77 0.45 11.33 -22.65
N GLU A 78 0.51 12.66 -22.56
CA GLU A 78 -0.50 13.57 -23.12
C GLU A 78 -0.27 13.79 -24.62
N LEU A 79 0.99 13.89 -25.03
CA LEU A 79 1.36 13.92 -26.46
C LEU A 79 0.87 12.69 -27.22
N ALA A 80 0.92 11.50 -26.61
CA ALA A 80 0.45 10.26 -27.23
C ALA A 80 -1.05 10.27 -27.57
N ARG A 81 -1.83 11.21 -27.01
CA ARG A 81 -3.27 11.37 -27.29
C ARG A 81 -3.54 12.37 -28.41
N ASN A 82 -2.57 13.24 -28.75
CA ASN A 82 -2.72 14.24 -29.81
C ASN A 82 -2.11 13.73 -31.13
N ARG A 83 -2.98 13.34 -32.08
CA ARG A 83 -2.56 12.83 -33.39
C ARG A 83 -1.73 13.85 -34.18
N THR A 84 -2.13 15.12 -34.16
CA THR A 84 -1.45 16.20 -34.89
C THR A 84 -0.05 16.42 -34.34
N ALA A 85 0.08 16.45 -33.01
CA ALA A 85 1.38 16.53 -32.35
C ALA A 85 2.30 15.37 -32.76
N LEU A 86 1.81 14.13 -32.76
CA LEU A 86 2.60 12.95 -33.15
C LEU A 86 3.09 13.04 -34.61
N VAL A 87 2.23 13.46 -35.53
CA VAL A 87 2.61 13.62 -36.96
C VAL A 87 3.68 14.70 -37.12
N VAL A 88 3.50 15.85 -36.48
CA VAL A 88 4.47 16.96 -36.52
C VAL A 88 5.80 16.54 -35.91
N LEU A 89 5.76 15.96 -34.71
CA LEU A 89 6.94 15.50 -33.99
C LEU A 89 7.73 14.46 -34.79
N HIS A 90 7.04 13.52 -35.44
CA HIS A 90 7.68 12.53 -36.30
C HIS A 90 8.32 13.18 -37.53
N ALA A 91 7.65 14.13 -38.19
CA ALA A 91 8.21 14.84 -39.33
C ALA A 91 9.49 15.63 -38.95
N LEU A 92 9.46 16.32 -37.81
CA LEU A 92 10.63 17.05 -37.30
C LEU A 92 11.81 16.14 -36.95
N GLU A 93 11.55 14.92 -36.46
CA GLU A 93 12.59 13.92 -36.21
C GLU A 93 13.24 13.42 -37.50
N GLN A 94 12.42 13.08 -38.50
CA GLN A 94 12.93 12.63 -39.80
C GLN A 94 13.79 13.70 -40.49
N GLU A 95 13.47 14.96 -40.28
CA GLU A 95 14.23 16.10 -40.81
C GLU A 95 15.41 16.53 -39.90
N ALA A 96 15.64 15.85 -38.77
CA ALA A 96 16.64 16.21 -37.76
C ALA A 96 16.52 17.67 -37.25
N ARG A 97 15.30 18.20 -37.16
CA ARG A 97 14.97 19.57 -36.72
C ARG A 97 14.49 19.66 -35.28
N ILE A 98 14.53 18.55 -34.55
CA ILE A 98 14.14 18.47 -33.13
C ILE A 98 15.22 17.73 -32.34
N HIS A 99 15.51 18.24 -31.15
CA HIS A 99 16.31 17.55 -30.15
C HIS A 99 15.44 17.29 -28.92
N ARG A 100 15.35 16.04 -28.49
CA ARG A 100 14.54 15.65 -27.33
C ARG A 100 15.43 15.38 -26.13
N VAL A 101 15.12 16.05 -25.03
CA VAL A 101 15.73 15.81 -23.72
C VAL A 101 14.68 15.10 -22.86
N ALA A 102 14.87 13.80 -22.64
CA ALA A 102 14.01 13.04 -21.73
C ALA A 102 14.43 13.32 -20.28
N LEU A 103 13.50 13.81 -19.45
CA LEU A 103 13.74 14.04 -18.04
C LEU A 103 13.45 12.77 -17.23
N ALA A 104 14.49 12.20 -16.63
CA ALA A 104 14.36 11.07 -15.72
C ALA A 104 13.94 11.55 -14.32
N PRO A 105 13.34 10.68 -13.49
CA PRO A 105 13.15 10.96 -12.07
C PRO A 105 14.48 11.34 -11.40
N LEU A 106 14.43 12.28 -10.47
CA LEU A 106 15.59 12.72 -9.71
C LEU A 106 16.23 11.55 -8.95
N SER A 107 17.55 11.45 -9.05
CA SER A 107 18.32 10.51 -8.25
C SER A 107 18.34 10.93 -6.78
N ARG A 108 18.80 10.04 -5.91
CA ARG A 108 19.03 10.35 -4.49
C ARG A 108 19.97 11.54 -4.32
N GLN A 109 20.97 11.67 -5.19
CA GLN A 109 21.93 12.77 -5.15
C GLN A 109 21.26 14.08 -5.57
N ASP A 110 20.45 14.07 -6.63
CA ASP A 110 19.73 15.26 -7.08
C ASP A 110 18.71 15.73 -6.03
N ILE A 111 18.02 14.80 -5.35
CA ILE A 111 17.12 15.13 -4.22
C ILE A 111 17.88 15.77 -3.07
N ARG A 112 19.08 15.26 -2.76
CA ARG A 112 19.94 15.84 -1.72
C ARG A 112 20.37 17.27 -2.09
N GLU A 113 20.77 17.50 -3.34
CA GLU A 113 21.14 18.83 -3.84
C GLU A 113 19.95 19.79 -3.83
N LEU A 114 18.78 19.36 -4.33
CA LEU A 114 17.54 20.11 -4.26
C LEU A 114 17.16 20.48 -2.81
N THR A 115 17.36 19.55 -1.88
CA THR A 115 17.08 19.78 -0.45
C THR A 115 18.06 20.79 0.15
N ALA A 116 19.35 20.69 -0.19
CA ALA A 116 20.39 21.62 0.26
C ALA A 116 20.09 23.05 -0.19
N ASP A 117 19.74 23.21 -1.47
CA ASP A 117 19.39 24.49 -2.08
C ASP A 117 18.12 25.08 -1.45
N THR A 118 17.10 24.25 -1.22
CA THR A 118 15.84 24.69 -0.62
C THR A 118 16.03 25.14 0.83
N LEU A 119 16.85 24.42 1.61
CA LEU A 119 17.19 24.78 2.98
C LEU A 119 18.24 25.90 3.09
N ARG A 120 18.93 26.23 1.97
CA ARG A 120 20.11 27.10 1.91
C ARG A 120 21.21 26.62 2.88
N GLN A 121 21.44 25.31 2.91
CA GLN A 121 22.40 24.65 3.79
C GLN A 121 23.16 23.56 3.04
N ASP A 122 24.49 23.58 3.10
CA ASP A 122 25.32 22.58 2.42
C ASP A 122 25.20 21.17 3.03
N ARG A 123 24.79 21.08 4.30
CA ARG A 123 24.70 19.83 5.06
C ARG A 123 23.24 19.43 5.29
N VAL A 124 22.75 18.56 4.42
CA VAL A 124 21.44 17.90 4.59
C VAL A 124 21.61 16.62 5.41
N PRO A 125 20.76 16.37 6.42
CA PRO A 125 20.72 15.10 7.13
C PRO A 125 20.50 13.91 6.17
N PRO A 126 21.29 12.82 6.26
CA PRO A 126 21.08 11.64 5.41
C PRO A 126 19.67 11.06 5.55
N ALA A 127 19.13 11.02 6.77
CA ALA A 127 17.78 10.56 7.05
C ALA A 127 16.71 11.36 6.29
N LEU A 128 16.87 12.68 6.17
CA LEU A 128 15.98 13.54 5.38
C LEU A 128 16.02 13.20 3.90
N SER A 129 17.23 13.10 3.32
CA SER A 129 17.38 12.77 1.91
C SER A 129 16.81 11.39 1.59
N ASP A 130 16.99 10.42 2.47
CA ASP A 130 16.50 9.04 2.30
C ASP A 130 14.99 8.97 2.39
N TRP A 131 14.43 9.68 3.37
CA TRP A 131 12.98 9.79 3.54
C TRP A 131 12.32 10.49 2.35
N LEU A 132 12.87 11.61 1.88
CA LEU A 132 12.38 12.32 0.69
C LEU A 132 12.50 11.45 -0.56
N THR A 133 13.64 10.77 -0.76
CA THR A 133 13.84 9.87 -1.90
C THR A 133 12.81 8.74 -1.90
N ALA A 134 12.59 8.10 -0.74
CA ALA A 134 11.64 7.01 -0.60
C ALA A 134 10.18 7.44 -0.84
N ARG A 135 9.79 8.64 -0.37
CA ARG A 135 8.39 9.12 -0.49
C ARG A 135 8.10 9.84 -1.79
N ALA A 136 9.06 10.60 -2.32
CA ALA A 136 8.90 11.37 -3.56
C ALA A 136 9.22 10.55 -4.81
N GLN A 137 9.96 9.44 -4.68
CA GLN A 137 10.33 8.53 -5.77
C GLN A 137 10.92 9.28 -6.98
N GLY A 138 11.77 10.28 -6.72
CA GLY A 138 12.41 11.10 -7.76
C GLY A 138 11.55 12.24 -8.30
N ASN A 139 10.32 12.44 -7.82
CA ASN A 139 9.47 13.55 -8.25
C ASN A 139 9.82 14.85 -7.49
N PRO A 140 10.36 15.89 -8.16
CA PRO A 140 10.76 17.14 -7.50
C PRO A 140 9.60 17.83 -6.77
N ARG A 141 8.39 17.80 -7.34
CA ARG A 141 7.19 18.42 -6.76
C ARG A 141 6.82 17.78 -5.42
N PHE A 142 6.96 16.45 -5.33
CA PHE A 142 6.72 15.73 -4.08
C PHE A 142 7.82 15.97 -3.07
N ALA A 143 9.09 15.97 -3.48
CA ALA A 143 10.21 16.25 -2.59
C ALA A 143 10.07 17.63 -1.94
N VAL A 144 9.86 18.68 -2.74
CA VAL A 144 9.67 20.05 -2.24
C VAL A 144 8.40 20.15 -1.38
N GLY A 145 7.28 19.60 -1.82
CA GLY A 145 6.02 19.68 -1.06
C GLY A 145 6.06 18.96 0.29
N LEU A 146 6.84 17.87 0.40
CA LEU A 146 7.06 17.18 1.67
C LEU A 146 8.05 17.95 2.57
N LEU A 147 9.11 18.51 1.99
CA LEU A 147 10.08 19.33 2.70
C LEU A 147 9.44 20.60 3.27
N ASP A 148 8.67 21.33 2.47
CA ASP A 148 7.91 22.51 2.89
C ASP A 148 6.99 22.20 4.08
N ALA A 149 6.40 21.00 4.09
CA ALA A 149 5.53 20.58 5.18
C ALA A 149 6.29 20.23 6.46
N LEU A 150 7.45 19.58 6.35
CA LEU A 150 8.33 19.33 7.50
C LEU A 150 8.79 20.64 8.14
N ILE A 151 9.17 21.63 7.32
CA ILE A 151 9.54 22.96 7.79
C ILE A 151 8.34 23.66 8.44
N GLY A 152 7.17 23.60 7.81
CA GLY A 152 5.96 24.26 8.29
C GLY A 152 5.44 23.73 9.63
N CYS A 153 5.78 22.49 10.01
CA CYS A 153 5.42 21.92 11.32
C CYS A 153 6.59 21.85 12.32
N ASP A 154 7.73 22.49 12.01
CA ASP A 154 8.95 22.46 12.85
C ASP A 154 9.38 21.03 13.23
N ALA A 155 9.31 20.11 12.27
CA ALA A 155 9.66 18.71 12.47
C ALA A 155 11.18 18.51 12.56
N ASP A 156 11.59 17.47 13.30
CA ASP A 156 12.99 17.06 13.36
C ASP A 156 13.46 16.50 12.01
N LEU A 157 14.36 17.23 11.34
CA LEU A 157 14.94 16.82 10.06
C LEU A 157 15.93 15.66 10.19
N GLN A 158 16.41 15.33 11.40
CA GLN A 158 17.23 14.13 11.65
C GLN A 158 16.37 12.87 11.75
N ALA A 159 15.09 13.02 12.09
CA ALA A 159 14.11 11.94 12.20
C ALA A 159 12.80 12.33 11.48
N PRO A 160 12.84 12.55 10.16
CA PRO A 160 11.72 13.10 9.40
C PRO A 160 10.50 12.18 9.46
N ALA A 161 9.38 12.72 9.93
CA ALA A 161 8.10 12.01 9.96
C ALA A 161 6.95 12.98 9.74
N LEU A 162 6.01 12.58 8.89
CA LEU A 162 4.71 13.24 8.75
C LEU A 162 3.62 12.23 9.03
N GLY A 163 2.67 12.58 9.89
CA GLY A 163 1.52 11.73 10.19
C GLY A 163 0.50 11.66 9.06
N ARG A 164 0.49 12.64 8.16
CA ARG A 164 -0.41 12.72 6.99
C ARG A 164 0.27 13.48 5.85
N ILE A 165 -0.19 13.23 4.62
CA ILE A 165 0.21 14.00 3.45
C ILE A 165 -0.21 15.47 3.61
N PRO A 166 0.66 16.42 3.26
CA PRO A 166 0.33 17.84 3.29
C PRO A 166 -0.89 18.16 2.42
N GLU A 167 -1.82 18.97 2.94
CA GLU A 167 -3.10 19.22 2.26
C GLU A 167 -2.92 19.88 0.88
N ARG A 168 -1.90 20.72 0.69
CA ARG A 168 -1.57 21.30 -0.63
C ARG A 168 -1.23 20.22 -1.64
N LEU A 169 -0.44 19.24 -1.22
CA LEU A 169 -0.03 18.12 -2.05
C LEU A 169 -1.20 17.16 -2.31
N ALA A 170 -1.98 16.84 -1.27
CA ALA A 170 -3.16 16.02 -1.40
C ALA A 170 -4.20 16.63 -2.35
N ARG A 171 -4.41 17.95 -2.28
CA ARG A 171 -5.30 18.69 -3.19
C ARG A 171 -4.83 18.60 -4.64
N TRP A 172 -3.55 18.79 -4.89
CA TRP A 172 -3.00 18.66 -6.23
C TRP A 172 -3.24 17.24 -6.79
N ILE A 173 -2.92 16.20 -6.03
CA ILE A 173 -3.19 14.81 -6.44
C ILE A 173 -4.68 14.60 -6.76
N ARG A 174 -5.59 15.11 -5.91
CA ARG A 174 -7.03 15.02 -6.16
C ARG A 174 -7.46 15.74 -7.45
N THR A 175 -6.88 16.89 -7.75
CA THR A 175 -7.16 17.62 -9.00
C THR A 175 -6.72 16.85 -10.24
N GLU A 176 -5.54 16.23 -10.21
CA GLU A 176 -5.08 15.39 -11.33
C GLU A 176 -5.99 14.17 -11.51
N LEU A 177 -6.40 13.53 -10.40
CA LEU A 177 -7.29 12.37 -10.43
C LEU A 177 -8.73 12.71 -10.85
N ALA A 178 -9.19 13.95 -10.63
CA ALA A 178 -10.53 14.39 -10.98
C ALA A 178 -10.79 14.46 -12.50
N GLN A 179 -9.72 14.45 -13.32
CA GLN A 179 -9.84 14.39 -14.77
C GLN A 179 -10.06 12.96 -15.31
N LEU A 180 -10.00 11.95 -14.44
CA LEU A 180 -10.19 10.56 -14.84
C LEU A 180 -11.68 10.19 -14.83
N ASP A 181 -12.02 9.25 -15.72
CA ASP A 181 -13.36 8.66 -15.73
C ASP A 181 -13.68 7.97 -14.39
N PRO A 182 -14.96 7.98 -13.94
CA PRO A 182 -15.35 7.39 -12.66
C PRO A 182 -14.99 5.89 -12.52
N SER A 183 -15.00 5.15 -13.63
CA SER A 183 -14.59 3.74 -13.68
C SER A 183 -13.09 3.58 -13.41
N ALA A 184 -12.26 4.41 -14.01
CA ALA A 184 -10.82 4.43 -13.79
C ALA A 184 -10.49 4.81 -12.33
N LEU A 185 -11.16 5.82 -11.78
CA LEU A 185 -11.00 6.20 -10.38
C LEU A 185 -11.35 5.05 -9.43
N THR A 186 -12.42 4.30 -9.72
CA THR A 186 -12.82 3.13 -8.92
C THR A 186 -11.72 2.05 -8.92
N LEU A 187 -11.06 1.80 -10.07
CA LEU A 187 -9.94 0.86 -10.14
C LEU A 187 -8.73 1.36 -9.33
N LEU A 188 -8.42 2.65 -9.38
CA LEU A 188 -7.34 3.24 -8.59
C LEU A 188 -7.61 3.14 -7.07
N GLU A 189 -8.85 3.34 -6.63
CA GLU A 189 -9.25 3.15 -5.24
C GLU A 189 -9.12 1.69 -4.80
N LEU A 190 -9.51 0.73 -5.66
CA LEU A 190 -9.32 -0.70 -5.39
C LEU A 190 -7.84 -1.05 -5.27
N LEU A 191 -6.99 -0.57 -6.17
CA LEU A 191 -5.54 -0.73 -6.09
C LEU A 191 -4.97 -0.08 -4.81
N ALA A 192 -5.48 1.09 -4.41
CA ALA A 192 -5.05 1.76 -3.19
C ALA A 192 -5.38 0.94 -1.93
N VAL A 193 -6.58 0.35 -1.88
CA VAL A 193 -7.05 -0.52 -0.81
C VAL A 193 -6.30 -1.84 -0.77
N ALA A 194 -6.07 -2.48 -1.93
CA ALA A 194 -5.31 -3.72 -2.06
C ALA A 194 -3.85 -3.52 -1.62
N GLY A 195 -3.24 -2.39 -2.00
CA GLY A 195 -1.94 -1.96 -1.49
C GLY A 195 -0.73 -2.74 -2.01
N GLY A 196 -0.92 -3.53 -3.07
CA GLY A 196 0.12 -4.27 -3.76
C GLY A 196 -0.25 -4.50 -5.22
N SER A 197 0.53 -5.35 -5.90
CA SER A 197 0.26 -5.75 -7.28
C SER A 197 -0.98 -6.66 -7.34
N VAL A 198 -1.94 -6.32 -8.19
CA VAL A 198 -3.21 -7.04 -8.33
C VAL A 198 -3.38 -7.52 -9.77
N ASP A 199 -3.83 -8.76 -9.93
CA ASP A 199 -4.12 -9.36 -11.23
C ASP A 199 -5.36 -8.69 -11.87
N PRO A 200 -5.38 -8.46 -13.19
CA PRO A 200 -6.54 -7.87 -13.86
C PRO A 200 -7.83 -8.67 -13.66
N ASP A 201 -7.78 -10.00 -13.57
CA ASP A 201 -8.95 -10.84 -13.30
C ASP A 201 -9.53 -10.60 -11.89
N ASP A 202 -8.65 -10.34 -10.91
CA ASP A 202 -9.10 -9.95 -9.57
C ASP A 202 -9.71 -8.57 -9.56
N LEU A 203 -9.12 -7.61 -10.27
CA LEU A 203 -9.65 -6.27 -10.38
C LEU A 203 -11.05 -6.29 -11.01
N ALA A 204 -11.26 -7.12 -12.03
CA ALA A 204 -12.58 -7.34 -12.63
C ALA A 204 -13.60 -7.92 -11.63
N ARG A 205 -13.20 -8.93 -10.84
CA ARG A 205 -14.04 -9.48 -9.76
C ARG A 205 -14.36 -8.43 -8.68
N MET A 206 -13.37 -7.64 -8.26
CA MET A 206 -13.50 -6.61 -7.24
C MET A 206 -14.32 -5.41 -7.74
N SER A 207 -14.15 -4.97 -8.98
CA SER A 207 -14.92 -3.86 -9.56
C SER A 207 -16.32 -4.28 -10.02
N ARG A 208 -16.55 -5.60 -10.15
CA ARG A 208 -17.75 -6.18 -10.80
C ARG A 208 -17.94 -5.63 -12.22
N SER A 209 -16.83 -5.49 -12.94
CA SER A 209 -16.81 -5.02 -14.32
C SER A 209 -16.31 -6.12 -15.24
N PRO A 210 -16.75 -6.15 -16.51
CA PRO A 210 -16.16 -7.04 -17.52
C PRO A 210 -14.65 -6.84 -17.62
N ILE A 211 -13.91 -7.93 -17.82
CA ILE A 211 -12.45 -7.92 -17.89
C ILE A 211 -11.95 -7.01 -19.01
N GLU A 212 -12.67 -6.93 -20.12
CA GLU A 212 -12.35 -6.09 -21.28
C GLU A 212 -12.34 -4.60 -20.90
N ASN A 213 -13.34 -4.16 -20.12
CA ASN A 213 -13.42 -2.79 -19.65
C ASN A 213 -12.29 -2.46 -18.65
N VAL A 214 -11.95 -3.42 -17.79
CA VAL A 214 -10.84 -3.27 -16.84
C VAL A 214 -9.51 -3.20 -17.58
N ALA A 215 -9.28 -4.06 -18.57
CA ALA A 215 -8.06 -4.07 -19.37
C ALA A 215 -7.87 -2.73 -20.13
N MET A 216 -8.92 -2.22 -20.78
CA MET A 216 -8.87 -0.91 -21.47
C MET A 216 -8.56 0.23 -20.50
N ALA A 217 -9.20 0.23 -19.32
CA ALA A 217 -8.95 1.26 -18.31
C ALA A 217 -7.53 1.17 -17.73
N LEU A 218 -7.02 -0.04 -17.48
CA LEU A 218 -5.64 -0.25 -17.02
C LEU A 218 -4.61 0.19 -18.06
N GLU A 219 -4.86 -0.07 -19.35
CA GLU A 219 -4.00 0.41 -20.43
C GLU A 219 -3.95 1.95 -20.47
N GLN A 220 -5.09 2.61 -20.35
CA GLN A 220 -5.16 4.07 -20.29
C GLN A 220 -4.45 4.64 -19.05
N LEU A 221 -4.62 4.00 -17.89
CA LEU A 221 -3.97 4.39 -16.63
C LEU A 221 -2.45 4.15 -16.66
N ALA A 222 -1.99 3.08 -17.30
CA ALA A 222 -0.58 2.78 -17.50
C ALA A 222 0.07 3.78 -18.45
N ARG A 223 -0.59 4.12 -19.57
CA ARG A 223 -0.14 5.17 -20.48
C ARG A 223 -0.09 6.54 -19.80
N ALA A 224 -1.00 6.83 -18.88
CA ALA A 224 -1.00 8.05 -18.07
C ALA A 224 0.08 8.05 -16.97
N GLY A 225 0.76 6.92 -16.71
CA GLY A 225 1.75 6.79 -15.66
C GLY A 225 1.17 6.72 -14.24
N THR A 226 -0.14 6.53 -14.08
CA THR A 226 -0.80 6.42 -12.77
C THR A 226 -0.69 5.01 -12.19
N VAL A 227 -0.58 4.01 -13.07
CA VAL A 227 -0.45 2.59 -12.75
C VAL A 227 0.80 2.05 -13.44
N VAL A 228 1.48 1.11 -12.80
CA VAL A 228 2.62 0.37 -13.36
C VAL A 228 2.23 -1.08 -13.56
N GLU A 229 2.49 -1.57 -14.76
CA GLU A 229 2.38 -2.97 -15.14
C GLU A 229 3.61 -3.74 -14.65
N GLN A 230 3.40 -4.86 -13.98
CA GLN A 230 4.42 -5.72 -13.41
C GLN A 230 4.28 -7.13 -13.97
N HIS A 231 5.27 -7.58 -14.73
CA HIS A 231 5.35 -8.95 -15.22
C HIS A 231 6.16 -9.79 -14.23
N ARG A 232 5.55 -10.88 -13.71
CA ARG A 232 6.24 -11.88 -12.90
C ARG A 232 6.02 -13.25 -13.50
N GLU A 233 7.05 -13.80 -14.17
CA GLU A 233 7.05 -15.11 -14.83
C GLU A 233 5.84 -15.37 -15.74
N ARG A 234 4.73 -15.82 -15.17
CA ARG A 234 3.45 -16.17 -15.83
C ARG A 234 2.25 -15.37 -15.32
N SER A 235 2.48 -14.33 -14.52
CA SER A 235 1.45 -13.50 -13.92
C SER A 235 1.64 -12.03 -14.30
N LEU A 236 0.52 -11.38 -14.56
CA LEU A 236 0.43 -9.97 -14.88
C LEU A 236 -0.21 -9.26 -13.71
N GLY A 237 0.47 -8.27 -13.14
CA GLY A 237 -0.05 -7.50 -12.01
C GLY A 237 0.03 -6.01 -12.25
N TYR A 238 -0.91 -5.28 -11.68
CA TYR A 238 -0.97 -3.83 -11.76
C TYR A 238 -0.87 -3.24 -10.35
N THR A 239 -0.07 -2.19 -10.19
CA THR A 239 0.04 -1.43 -8.94
C THR A 239 -0.02 0.06 -9.22
N LEU A 240 -0.43 0.86 -8.23
CA LEU A 240 -0.28 2.31 -8.32
C LEU A 240 1.19 2.68 -8.48
N ALA A 241 1.47 3.60 -9.39
CA ALA A 241 2.82 4.05 -9.69
C ALA A 241 3.47 4.74 -8.50
N HIS A 242 2.70 5.55 -7.77
CA HIS A 242 3.24 6.43 -6.74
C HIS A 242 2.61 6.21 -5.36
N VAL A 243 3.46 6.09 -4.34
CA VAL A 243 3.06 5.81 -2.95
C VAL A 243 2.17 6.92 -2.37
N LEU A 244 2.48 8.20 -2.63
CA LEU A 244 1.66 9.31 -2.15
C LEU A 244 0.27 9.34 -2.81
N THR A 245 0.16 8.95 -4.09
CA THR A 245 -1.13 8.85 -4.78
C THR A 245 -2.00 7.77 -4.12
N ARG A 246 -1.40 6.62 -3.79
CA ARG A 246 -2.07 5.57 -3.01
C ARG A 246 -2.58 6.10 -1.68
N GLU A 247 -1.75 6.81 -0.93
CA GLU A 247 -2.10 7.31 0.39
C GLU A 247 -3.23 8.37 0.31
N VAL A 248 -3.20 9.28 -0.68
CA VAL A 248 -4.30 10.24 -0.93
C VAL A 248 -5.60 9.52 -1.30
N LEU A 249 -5.54 8.55 -2.21
CA LEU A 249 -6.71 7.73 -2.58
C LEU A 249 -7.26 7.00 -1.36
N TYR A 250 -6.41 6.26 -0.64
CA TYR A 250 -6.82 5.47 0.51
C TYR A 250 -7.42 6.33 1.63
N THR A 251 -6.78 7.45 1.97
CA THR A 251 -7.27 8.36 3.02
C THR A 251 -8.55 9.09 2.61
N GLY A 252 -8.70 9.41 1.32
CA GLY A 252 -9.89 10.04 0.74
C GLY A 252 -11.13 9.15 0.70
N ILE A 253 -10.98 7.81 0.69
CA ILE A 253 -12.13 6.89 0.79
C ILE A 253 -12.71 6.97 2.21
N GLY A 254 -14.01 7.27 2.31
CA GLY A 254 -14.72 7.29 3.59
C GLY A 254 -14.66 5.93 4.31
N ALA A 255 -14.65 5.95 5.65
CA ALA A 255 -14.41 4.74 6.46
C ALA A 255 -15.38 3.58 6.17
N ALA A 256 -16.67 3.86 5.99
CA ALA A 256 -17.67 2.85 5.64
C ALA A 256 -17.38 2.21 4.26
N ARG A 257 -17.04 3.03 3.26
CA ARG A 257 -16.70 2.55 1.91
C ARG A 257 -15.39 1.78 1.89
N ARG A 258 -14.37 2.23 2.63
CA ARG A 258 -13.10 1.49 2.82
C ARG A 258 -13.34 0.09 3.36
N ARG A 259 -14.22 -0.05 4.35
CA ARG A 259 -14.56 -1.35 4.93
C ARG A 259 -15.20 -2.29 3.92
N VAL A 260 -16.18 -1.79 3.16
CA VAL A 260 -16.81 -2.57 2.07
C VAL A 260 -15.76 -2.99 1.03
N MET A 261 -14.85 -2.10 0.66
CA MET A 261 -13.76 -2.42 -0.28
C MET A 261 -12.79 -3.44 0.30
N HIS A 262 -12.36 -3.30 1.56
CA HIS A 262 -11.50 -4.28 2.24
C HIS A 262 -12.15 -5.66 2.27
N ARG A 263 -13.44 -5.77 2.61
CA ARG A 263 -14.16 -7.04 2.60
C ARG A 263 -14.15 -7.67 1.21
N ARG A 264 -14.42 -6.87 0.18
CA ARG A 264 -14.44 -7.33 -1.21
C ARG A 264 -13.07 -7.82 -1.67
N VAL A 265 -12.02 -7.05 -1.38
CA VAL A 265 -10.63 -7.44 -1.70
C VAL A 265 -10.29 -8.75 -0.99
N ALA A 266 -10.63 -8.88 0.29
CA ALA A 266 -10.37 -10.07 1.07
C ALA A 266 -11.05 -11.33 0.49
N ALA A 267 -12.33 -11.22 0.12
CA ALA A 267 -13.09 -12.31 -0.49
C ALA A 267 -12.44 -12.78 -1.80
N THR A 268 -12.13 -11.86 -2.72
CA THR A 268 -11.51 -12.19 -4.01
C THR A 268 -10.13 -12.83 -3.84
N LEU A 269 -9.31 -12.33 -2.91
CA LEU A 269 -7.99 -12.91 -2.61
C LEU A 269 -8.11 -14.33 -2.04
N LEU A 270 -9.09 -14.57 -1.17
CA LEU A 270 -9.34 -15.88 -0.56
C LEU A 270 -9.80 -16.92 -1.59
N GLU A 271 -10.71 -16.54 -2.49
CA GLU A 271 -11.18 -17.38 -3.62
C GLU A 271 -10.02 -17.78 -4.54
N SER A 272 -9.07 -16.86 -4.74
CA SER A 272 -7.87 -17.10 -5.55
C SER A 272 -6.75 -17.81 -4.79
N GLY A 273 -7.00 -18.31 -3.57
CA GLY A 273 -6.03 -19.08 -2.77
C GLY A 273 -4.93 -18.27 -2.08
N ARG A 274 -4.98 -16.93 -2.11
CA ARG A 274 -4.03 -16.01 -1.45
C ARG A 274 -4.46 -15.69 -0.02
N THR A 275 -4.51 -16.74 0.80
CA THR A 275 -4.99 -16.69 2.19
C THR A 275 -4.25 -15.64 3.03
N GLU A 276 -2.92 -15.57 2.96
CA GLU A 276 -2.13 -14.59 3.74
C GLU A 276 -2.52 -13.13 3.41
N ALA A 277 -2.62 -12.81 2.13
CA ALA A 277 -2.98 -11.46 1.69
C ALA A 277 -4.41 -11.09 2.12
N ALA A 278 -5.36 -12.03 2.01
CA ALA A 278 -6.75 -11.83 2.42
C ALA A 278 -6.91 -11.46 3.91
N ALA A 279 -5.99 -11.92 4.78
CA ALA A 279 -6.07 -11.78 6.24
C ALA A 279 -6.14 -10.32 6.63
N SER A 280 -5.13 -9.57 6.17
CA SER A 280 -4.97 -8.16 6.47
C SER A 280 -6.19 -7.33 6.05
N HIS A 281 -6.89 -7.72 4.97
CA HIS A 281 -8.08 -7.04 4.51
C HIS A 281 -9.33 -7.42 5.31
N TYR A 282 -9.50 -8.70 5.70
CA TYR A 282 -10.61 -9.08 6.59
C TYR A 282 -10.49 -8.38 7.96
N ILE A 283 -9.28 -8.32 8.52
CA ILE A 283 -8.98 -7.60 9.77
C ILE A 283 -9.44 -6.14 9.66
N ARG A 284 -9.08 -5.45 8.57
CA ARG A 284 -9.46 -4.04 8.34
C ARG A 284 -10.94 -3.83 8.01
N ALA A 285 -11.66 -4.86 7.59
CA ALA A 285 -13.09 -4.79 7.29
C ALA A 285 -13.96 -5.09 8.51
N ALA A 286 -13.47 -5.94 9.41
CA ALA A 286 -14.22 -6.54 10.49
C ALA A 286 -14.73 -5.52 11.51
N GLN A 287 -15.85 -5.88 12.14
CA GLN A 287 -16.41 -5.25 13.32
C GLN A 287 -16.63 -6.32 14.38
N ALA A 288 -16.67 -5.92 15.65
CA ALA A 288 -17.13 -6.80 16.71
C ALA A 288 -18.49 -7.41 16.33
N GLY A 289 -18.59 -8.74 16.36
CA GLY A 289 -19.80 -9.47 15.96
C GLY A 289 -20.05 -9.63 14.45
N ASP A 290 -19.10 -9.24 13.58
CA ASP A 290 -19.20 -9.46 12.12
C ASP A 290 -19.06 -10.95 11.77
N GLY A 291 -20.19 -11.66 11.71
CA GLY A 291 -20.22 -13.10 11.48
C GLY A 291 -19.58 -13.56 10.18
N GLU A 292 -19.68 -12.77 9.11
CA GLU A 292 -19.06 -13.12 7.82
C GLU A 292 -17.53 -13.05 7.90
N ALA A 293 -17.00 -11.98 8.51
CA ALA A 293 -15.56 -11.84 8.74
C ALA A 293 -15.03 -12.93 9.68
N ILE A 294 -15.78 -13.28 10.74
CA ILE A 294 -15.43 -14.36 11.66
C ILE A 294 -15.32 -15.71 10.93
N VAL A 295 -16.33 -16.07 10.14
CA VAL A 295 -16.32 -17.32 9.37
C VAL A 295 -15.15 -17.37 8.39
N ALA A 296 -14.88 -16.26 7.70
CA ALA A 296 -13.75 -16.16 6.80
C ALA A 296 -12.41 -16.32 7.53
N LEU A 297 -12.23 -15.65 8.67
CA LEU A 297 -11.01 -15.77 9.49
C LEU A 297 -10.83 -17.20 10.07
N ILE A 298 -11.92 -17.89 10.44
CA ILE A 298 -11.86 -19.31 10.86
C ILE A 298 -11.39 -20.21 9.70
N GLU A 299 -11.93 -20.01 8.49
CA GLU A 299 -11.47 -20.74 7.30
C GLU A 299 -10.00 -20.44 6.99
N MET A 300 -9.56 -19.21 7.24
CA MET A 300 -8.16 -18.83 7.10
C MET A 300 -7.25 -19.51 8.10
N VAL A 301 -7.65 -19.60 9.37
CA VAL A 301 -6.93 -20.40 10.39
C VAL A 301 -6.79 -21.84 9.90
N ARG A 302 -7.88 -22.43 9.40
CA ARG A 302 -7.90 -23.81 8.88
C ARG A 302 -6.92 -23.99 7.72
N ARG A 303 -6.92 -23.08 6.74
CA ARG A 303 -6.00 -23.11 5.58
C ARG A 303 -4.55 -22.86 5.99
N ALA A 304 -4.31 -21.94 6.91
CA ALA A 304 -2.97 -21.65 7.45
C ALA A 304 -2.41 -22.89 8.14
N HIS A 305 -3.21 -23.54 8.99
CA HIS A 305 -2.87 -24.78 9.67
C HIS A 305 -2.52 -25.90 8.68
N GLN A 306 -3.39 -26.14 7.68
CA GLN A 306 -3.17 -27.18 6.65
C GLN A 306 -1.89 -26.95 5.84
N ARG A 307 -1.47 -25.69 5.67
CA ARG A 307 -0.24 -25.31 4.95
C ARG A 307 0.99 -25.18 5.86
N GLY A 308 0.84 -25.33 7.19
CA GLY A 308 1.93 -25.15 8.15
C GLY A 308 2.38 -23.70 8.34
N LEU A 309 1.51 -22.72 8.08
CA LEU A 309 1.80 -21.28 8.17
C LEU A 309 1.55 -20.76 9.59
N SER A 310 2.39 -21.16 10.55
CA SER A 310 2.15 -20.90 11.98
C SER A 310 2.04 -19.41 12.33
N SER A 311 2.83 -18.52 11.71
CA SER A 311 2.75 -17.08 12.00
C SER A 311 1.41 -16.46 11.57
N LEU A 312 0.89 -16.87 10.40
CA LEU A 312 -0.41 -16.40 9.92
C LEU A 312 -1.56 -16.96 10.79
N GLU A 313 -1.48 -18.23 11.15
CA GLU A 313 -2.44 -18.92 12.03
C GLU A 313 -2.62 -18.11 13.32
N TRP A 314 -1.52 -17.74 13.96
CA TRP A 314 -1.50 -16.94 15.19
C TRP A 314 -2.00 -15.51 15.03
N GLN A 315 -1.57 -14.82 13.97
CA GLN A 315 -2.04 -13.46 13.69
C GLN A 315 -3.56 -13.42 13.50
N THR A 316 -4.09 -14.44 12.81
CA THR A 316 -5.52 -14.57 12.53
C THR A 316 -6.31 -14.89 13.81
N VAL A 317 -5.80 -15.77 14.67
CA VAL A 317 -6.41 -16.07 15.98
C VAL A 317 -6.40 -14.84 16.89
N SER A 318 -5.30 -14.07 16.93
CA SER A 318 -5.24 -12.83 17.71
C SER A 318 -6.32 -11.84 17.27
N THR A 319 -6.57 -11.73 15.96
CA THR A 319 -7.65 -10.87 15.46
C THR A 319 -9.01 -11.41 15.88
N LEU A 320 -9.23 -12.72 15.78
CA LEU A 320 -10.48 -13.34 16.22
C LEU A 320 -10.76 -13.07 17.71
N GLN A 321 -9.75 -12.93 18.56
CA GLN A 321 -9.94 -12.53 19.97
C GLN A 321 -10.52 -11.12 20.13
N GLU A 322 -10.19 -10.18 19.24
CA GLU A 322 -10.76 -8.83 19.26
C GLU A 322 -12.21 -8.80 18.74
N LEU A 323 -12.59 -9.77 17.90
CA LEU A 323 -13.87 -9.79 17.20
C LEU A 323 -14.92 -10.68 17.88
N LEU A 324 -14.47 -11.78 18.50
CA LEU A 324 -15.30 -12.75 19.21
C LEU A 324 -15.22 -12.47 20.72
N PRO A 325 -16.34 -12.16 21.39
CA PRO A 325 -16.33 -12.12 22.84
C PRO A 325 -15.92 -13.48 23.39
N ALA A 326 -15.32 -13.50 24.59
CA ALA A 326 -14.96 -14.73 25.27
C ALA A 326 -16.13 -15.73 25.25
N GLY A 327 -17.37 -15.22 25.39
CA GLY A 327 -18.66 -15.89 25.39
C GLY A 327 -19.19 -16.58 24.13
N ASP A 328 -18.46 -16.58 23.02
CA ASP A 328 -19.05 -17.01 21.74
C ASP A 328 -18.87 -18.52 21.48
N GLU A 329 -19.93 -19.21 21.06
CA GLU A 329 -19.87 -20.64 20.69
C GLU A 329 -18.95 -20.89 19.49
N ARG A 330 -18.74 -19.89 18.63
CA ARG A 330 -17.85 -19.98 17.47
C ARG A 330 -16.39 -20.20 17.84
N TRP A 331 -15.99 -20.01 19.11
CA TRP A 331 -14.68 -20.45 19.59
C TRP A 331 -14.45 -21.96 19.41
N CYS A 332 -15.52 -22.77 19.41
CA CYS A 332 -15.45 -24.18 19.02
C CYS A 332 -14.95 -24.35 17.58
N GLU A 333 -15.44 -23.53 16.66
CA GLU A 333 -15.04 -23.61 15.25
C GLU A 333 -13.59 -23.16 15.04
N VAL A 334 -13.15 -22.13 15.77
CA VAL A 334 -11.73 -21.69 15.80
C VAL A 334 -10.86 -22.83 16.31
N PHE A 335 -11.23 -23.42 17.45
CA PHE A 335 -10.52 -24.55 18.03
C PHE A 335 -10.43 -25.73 17.05
N ASN A 336 -11.53 -26.00 16.34
CA ASN A 336 -11.60 -27.05 15.34
C ASN A 336 -10.73 -26.77 14.11
N ALA A 337 -10.53 -25.51 13.74
CA ALA A 337 -9.68 -25.10 12.63
C ALA A 337 -8.18 -25.26 12.92
N LEU A 338 -7.77 -25.13 14.19
CA LEU A 338 -6.38 -25.25 14.65
C LEU A 338 -5.84 -26.69 14.67
N GLY A 339 -6.71 -27.70 14.53
CA GLY A 339 -6.33 -29.10 14.42
C GLY A 339 -5.61 -29.71 15.64
N PRO A 340 -5.48 -31.05 15.71
CA PRO A 340 -4.91 -31.77 16.86
C PRO A 340 -3.37 -31.73 16.93
N ARG A 341 -2.70 -31.15 15.93
CA ARG A 341 -1.23 -31.14 15.78
C ARG A 341 -0.62 -29.75 15.71
N ALA A 342 -1.38 -28.69 15.99
CA ALA A 342 -0.80 -27.35 15.99
C ALA A 342 0.43 -27.33 16.91
N ASN A 343 1.57 -26.98 16.32
CA ASN A 343 2.87 -27.08 16.95
C ASN A 343 3.06 -25.86 17.85
N TRP A 344 2.37 -25.83 18.99
CA TRP A 344 2.39 -24.71 19.93
C TRP A 344 3.68 -24.64 20.77
N GLY A 345 4.72 -25.38 20.38
CA GLY A 345 6.01 -25.38 21.04
C GLY A 345 6.96 -24.40 20.35
N ILE A 346 7.24 -23.29 21.04
CA ILE A 346 8.30 -22.32 20.72
C ILE A 346 7.96 -21.44 19.51
N VAL A 347 6.98 -20.54 19.68
CA VAL A 347 7.11 -19.23 19.04
C VAL A 347 7.93 -18.39 20.02
N ASP A 348 8.99 -17.79 19.50
CA ASP A 348 9.98 -17.04 20.26
C ASP A 348 9.30 -16.01 21.17
N ARG A 349 9.76 -15.90 22.42
CA ARG A 349 9.14 -15.12 23.51
C ARG A 349 9.14 -13.60 23.27
N THR A 350 9.53 -13.14 22.09
CA THR A 350 9.88 -11.76 21.85
C THR A 350 8.72 -10.88 21.41
N GLU A 351 7.59 -11.41 20.92
CA GLU A 351 6.48 -10.55 20.48
C GLU A 351 5.10 -11.10 20.88
N HIS A 352 4.57 -10.55 21.99
CA HIS A 352 3.16 -10.44 22.38
C HIS A 352 2.20 -11.62 22.13
N TYR A 353 2.02 -12.50 23.14
CA TYR A 353 0.79 -13.28 23.30
C TYR A 353 0.48 -13.54 24.79
N VAL A 354 -0.27 -12.64 25.42
CA VAL A 354 -1.09 -13.01 26.59
C VAL A 354 -2.46 -13.32 26.03
N ALA A 355 -2.76 -14.59 25.80
CA ALA A 355 -4.13 -15.00 25.50
C ALA A 355 -5.03 -14.51 26.65
N ASP A 356 -6.11 -13.80 26.31
CA ASP A 356 -7.02 -13.24 27.31
C ASP A 356 -7.59 -14.38 28.18
N ILE A 357 -7.41 -14.29 29.51
CA ILE A 357 -7.78 -15.32 30.48
C ILE A 357 -9.26 -15.71 30.33
N ALA A 358 -10.10 -14.77 29.90
CA ALA A 358 -11.51 -14.99 29.62
C ALA A 358 -11.76 -15.96 28.45
N ALA A 359 -11.03 -15.84 27.34
CA ALA A 359 -11.17 -16.75 26.19
C ALA A 359 -10.74 -18.18 26.55
N VAL A 360 -9.69 -18.30 27.36
CA VAL A 360 -9.18 -19.58 27.87
C VAL A 360 -10.20 -20.26 28.81
N GLN A 361 -10.81 -19.47 29.70
CA GLN A 361 -11.85 -19.95 30.61
C GLN A 361 -13.13 -20.36 29.89
N TRP A 362 -13.51 -19.63 28.83
CA TRP A 362 -14.68 -19.99 28.03
C TRP A 362 -14.45 -21.23 27.16
N MET A 363 -13.30 -21.35 26.52
CA MET A 363 -12.94 -22.57 25.78
C MET A 363 -12.97 -23.81 26.69
N ARG A 364 -12.58 -23.66 27.96
CA ARG A 364 -12.71 -24.72 28.97
C ARG A 364 -14.17 -25.14 29.20
N GLN A 365 -15.11 -24.18 29.21
CA GLN A 365 -16.54 -24.45 29.33
C GLN A 365 -17.10 -25.09 28.05
N LEU A 366 -16.70 -24.63 26.87
CA LEU A 366 -17.13 -25.18 25.58
C LEU A 366 -16.64 -26.61 25.36
N LEU A 367 -15.40 -26.93 25.77
CA LEU A 367 -14.88 -28.30 25.72
C LEU A 367 -15.75 -29.26 26.54
N CYS A 368 -16.38 -28.83 27.64
CA CYS A 368 -17.32 -29.66 28.39
C CYS A 368 -18.56 -30.08 27.58
N GLY A 369 -18.94 -29.32 26.54
CA GLY A 369 -20.08 -29.61 25.66
C GLY A 369 -19.75 -30.45 24.42
N VAL A 370 -18.48 -30.75 24.14
CA VAL A 370 -18.07 -31.57 22.99
C VAL A 370 -18.28 -33.05 23.32
N SER A 371 -19.14 -33.73 22.56
CA SER A 371 -19.48 -35.15 22.76
C SER A 371 -18.34 -36.12 22.38
N ASP A 372 -17.42 -35.68 21.51
CA ASP A 372 -16.21 -36.42 21.17
C ASP A 372 -15.16 -36.30 22.28
N LEU A 373 -15.06 -37.33 23.12
CA LEU A 373 -14.11 -37.43 24.23
C LEU A 373 -12.65 -37.25 23.79
N GLN A 374 -12.30 -37.65 22.56
CA GLN A 374 -10.94 -37.51 22.04
C GLN A 374 -10.62 -36.05 21.74
N ARG A 375 -11.57 -35.36 21.12
CA ARG A 375 -11.47 -33.92 20.81
C ARG A 375 -11.46 -33.07 22.08
N GLN A 376 -12.21 -33.49 23.08
CA GLN A 376 -12.21 -32.88 24.40
C GLN A 376 -10.86 -33.04 25.09
N ALA A 377 -10.23 -34.22 25.00
CA ALA A 377 -8.89 -34.45 25.52
C ALA A 377 -7.83 -33.61 24.78
N ASP A 378 -7.88 -33.56 23.45
CA ASP A 378 -6.96 -32.74 22.64
C ASP A 378 -7.07 -31.25 23.00
N GLY A 379 -8.29 -30.74 23.24
CA GLY A 379 -8.50 -29.35 23.68
C GLY A 379 -8.05 -29.05 25.10
N ARG A 380 -8.14 -30.01 26.01
CA ARG A 380 -7.58 -29.86 27.35
C ARG A 380 -6.05 -29.90 27.36
N LEU A 381 -5.43 -30.74 26.52
CA LEU A 381 -3.97 -30.69 26.31
C LEU A 381 -3.53 -29.34 25.73
N TRP A 382 -4.35 -28.75 24.87
CA TRP A 382 -4.11 -27.41 24.35
C TRP A 382 -4.15 -26.34 25.44
N LEU A 383 -5.22 -26.30 26.26
CA LEU A 383 -5.32 -25.40 27.41
C LEU A 383 -4.14 -25.58 28.37
N ALA A 384 -3.70 -26.82 28.59
CA ALA A 384 -2.56 -27.12 29.43
C ALA A 384 -1.27 -26.42 28.98
N GLY A 385 -1.00 -26.43 27.66
CA GLY A 385 0.15 -25.74 27.08
C GLY A 385 0.03 -24.22 27.18
N LEU A 386 -1.16 -23.67 26.94
CA LEU A 386 -1.40 -22.23 27.02
C LEU A 386 -1.23 -21.70 28.46
N PHE A 387 -1.74 -22.41 29.46
CA PHE A 387 -1.52 -22.05 30.86
C PHE A 387 -0.05 -22.16 31.27
N ALA A 388 0.60 -23.28 30.96
CA ALA A 388 1.98 -23.53 31.39
C ALA A 388 3.02 -22.64 30.70
N TYR A 389 2.85 -22.36 29.39
CA TYR A 389 3.84 -21.66 28.58
C TYR A 389 3.44 -20.24 28.20
N GLY A 390 2.14 -19.95 28.05
CA GLY A 390 1.63 -18.62 27.69
C GLY A 390 1.38 -17.74 28.92
N ALA A 391 0.54 -18.21 29.85
CA ALA A 391 0.18 -17.46 31.06
C ALA A 391 1.17 -17.63 32.22
N GLY A 392 2.09 -18.62 32.14
CA GLY A 392 3.03 -18.96 33.20
C GLY A 392 2.39 -19.63 34.44
N ASP A 393 1.10 -20.00 34.37
CA ASP A 393 0.38 -20.75 35.40
C ASP A 393 0.57 -22.25 35.18
N VAL A 394 1.68 -22.76 35.71
CA VAL A 394 2.08 -24.16 35.60
C VAL A 394 1.06 -25.10 36.27
N ASP A 395 0.43 -24.66 37.35
CA ASP A 395 -0.52 -25.48 38.10
C ASP A 395 -1.85 -25.62 37.34
N ALA A 396 -2.33 -24.54 36.72
CA ALA A 396 -3.47 -24.62 35.80
C ALA A 396 -3.15 -25.51 34.59
N GLY A 397 -1.93 -25.41 34.06
CA GLY A 397 -1.44 -26.27 32.99
C GLY A 397 -1.49 -27.76 33.36
N ALA A 398 -0.98 -28.11 34.54
CA ALA A 398 -0.97 -29.48 35.03
C ALA A 398 -2.38 -30.06 35.23
N ARG A 399 -3.32 -29.25 35.76
CA ARG A 399 -4.73 -29.66 35.97
C ARG A 399 -5.42 -30.01 34.65
N GLU A 400 -5.25 -29.20 33.62
CA GLU A 400 -5.85 -29.48 32.30
C GLU A 400 -5.23 -30.73 31.65
N CYS A 401 -3.92 -30.94 31.81
CA CYS A 401 -3.25 -32.14 31.32
C CYS A 401 -3.79 -33.42 31.99
N GLN A 402 -4.00 -33.40 33.31
CA GLN A 402 -4.60 -34.52 34.04
C GLN A 402 -6.01 -34.83 33.57
N GLN A 403 -6.83 -33.79 33.35
CA GLN A 403 -8.20 -33.95 32.85
C GLN A 403 -8.21 -34.52 31.41
N ALA A 404 -7.27 -34.13 30.56
CA ALA A 404 -7.12 -34.71 29.23
C ALA A 404 -6.76 -36.20 29.26
N VAL A 405 -5.83 -36.60 30.14
CA VAL A 405 -5.45 -38.00 30.33
C VAL A 405 -6.64 -38.84 30.79
N ALA A 406 -7.43 -38.32 31.73
CA ALA A 406 -8.65 -38.98 32.18
C ALA A 406 -9.64 -39.19 31.02
N LEU A 407 -9.85 -38.20 30.15
CA LEU A 407 -10.73 -38.32 29.00
C LEU A 407 -10.24 -39.34 27.95
N CYS A 408 -8.94 -39.35 27.66
CA CYS A 408 -8.34 -40.37 26.79
C CYS A 408 -8.53 -41.79 27.35
N GLN A 409 -8.46 -41.96 28.67
CA GLN A 409 -8.70 -43.26 29.33
C GLN A 409 -10.16 -43.70 29.20
N HIS A 410 -11.11 -42.77 29.34
CA HIS A 410 -12.55 -43.06 29.18
C HIS A 410 -12.95 -43.34 27.71
N ALA A 411 -12.23 -42.78 26.73
CA ALA A 411 -12.48 -43.00 25.31
C ALA A 411 -12.01 -44.38 24.78
N GLY A 412 -11.46 -45.26 25.62
CA GLY A 412 -11.13 -46.64 25.26
C GLY A 412 -9.93 -46.80 24.30
N ARG A 413 -9.14 -45.74 24.05
CA ARG A 413 -7.87 -45.84 23.31
C ARG A 413 -6.74 -45.18 24.11
N PRO A 414 -5.70 -45.93 24.53
CA PRO A 414 -4.52 -45.33 25.11
C PRO A 414 -3.70 -44.66 23.99
N ARG A 415 -4.05 -43.42 23.60
CA ARG A 415 -3.07 -42.58 22.90
C ARG A 415 -2.00 -42.22 23.93
N ARG A 416 -0.78 -42.77 23.77
CA ARG A 416 0.41 -42.09 24.25
C ARG A 416 0.37 -40.68 23.65
N PRO A 417 0.43 -39.61 24.46
CA PRO A 417 0.53 -38.27 23.90
C PRO A 417 1.77 -38.22 23.00
N ALA A 418 1.65 -37.66 21.80
CA ALA A 418 2.73 -37.65 20.78
C ALA A 418 3.99 -36.89 21.25
N ARG A 419 3.85 -36.13 22.33
CA ARG A 419 4.95 -35.70 23.20
C ARG A 419 4.64 -36.18 24.63
N PRO A 420 5.64 -36.56 25.43
CA PRO A 420 5.39 -36.75 26.85
C PRO A 420 4.72 -35.49 27.38
N ALA A 421 3.65 -35.65 28.18
CA ALA A 421 3.15 -34.58 29.01
C ALA A 421 4.36 -33.87 29.61
N PRO A 422 4.45 -32.52 29.56
CA PRO A 422 5.57 -31.83 30.14
C PRO A 422 5.63 -32.33 31.58
N SER A 423 6.64 -33.12 31.88
CA SER A 423 6.72 -33.74 33.18
C SER A 423 6.84 -32.56 34.14
N VAL A 424 6.08 -32.58 35.24
CA VAL A 424 6.15 -31.56 36.30
C VAL A 424 7.62 -31.18 36.64
N PRO A 425 8.63 -32.08 36.57
CA PRO A 425 10.04 -31.72 36.70
C PRO A 425 10.65 -30.92 35.53
N ALA A 426 10.26 -31.16 34.27
CA ALA A 426 10.78 -30.44 33.11
C ALA A 426 10.32 -28.97 33.05
N VAL A 427 9.13 -28.68 33.60
CA VAL A 427 8.61 -27.31 33.75
C VAL A 427 9.22 -26.60 34.97
N ALA A 428 9.47 -27.35 36.06
CA ALA A 428 10.17 -26.83 37.24
C ALA A 428 11.65 -26.50 36.98
N GLY A 429 12.34 -27.26 36.11
CA GLY A 429 13.73 -26.98 35.72
C GLY A 429 13.89 -25.66 34.93
N GLY A 430 12.90 -25.30 34.09
CA GLY A 430 12.85 -24.01 33.42
C GLY A 430 12.46 -22.85 34.35
N ALA A 431 11.53 -23.09 35.28
CA ALA A 431 11.13 -22.10 36.29
C ALA A 431 12.24 -21.81 37.32
N GLY A 432 13.05 -22.81 37.67
CA GLY A 432 14.21 -22.65 38.56
C GLY A 432 15.32 -21.77 37.97
N ALA A 433 15.55 -21.86 36.66
CA ALA A 433 16.49 -20.97 35.95
C ALA A 433 15.99 -19.51 35.86
N VAL A 434 14.66 -19.29 35.89
CA VAL A 434 14.04 -17.96 35.87
C VAL A 434 14.05 -17.32 37.26
N ARG A 435 13.76 -18.06 38.34
CA ARG A 435 13.90 -17.52 39.72
C ARG A 435 15.35 -17.20 40.07
N GLY A 436 16.32 -17.98 39.58
CA GLY A 436 17.74 -17.72 39.79
C GLY A 436 18.29 -16.46 39.10
N ARG A 437 17.65 -15.98 38.01
CA ARG A 437 18.04 -14.72 37.34
C ARG A 437 17.21 -13.52 37.79
N GLN A 438 15.92 -13.67 38.10
CA GLN A 438 15.13 -12.58 38.69
C GLN A 438 15.55 -12.26 40.14
N GLY A 439 16.11 -13.23 40.88
CA GLY A 439 16.72 -12.99 42.19
C GLY A 439 18.10 -12.34 42.16
N ALA A 440 18.75 -12.24 40.99
CA ALA A 440 20.05 -11.60 40.83
C ALA A 440 19.95 -10.11 40.42
N ASP A 441 18.80 -9.67 39.87
CA ASP A 441 18.56 -8.27 39.44
C ASP A 441 17.64 -7.47 40.39
N ALA A 442 17.28 -8.02 41.54
CA ALA A 442 16.53 -7.32 42.60
C ALA A 442 17.36 -7.18 43.88
N GLY A 443 18.47 -6.43 43.80
CA GLY A 443 19.30 -6.14 44.96
C GLY A 443 20.53 -5.29 44.65
N GLY A 444 20.36 -4.01 44.31
CA GLY A 444 21.51 -3.10 44.28
C GLY A 444 21.30 -1.77 43.56
N ALA A 445 20.58 -0.84 44.18
CA ALA A 445 20.80 0.58 43.94
C ALA A 445 20.63 1.37 45.25
N GLY A 446 21.75 1.65 45.90
CA GLY A 446 21.87 2.46 47.11
C GLY A 446 23.34 2.81 47.37
N LEU A 447 23.85 3.81 46.66
CA LEU A 447 25.08 4.57 47.00
C LEU A 447 24.91 5.23 48.41
N PRO A 448 25.96 5.66 49.17
CA PRO A 448 27.17 6.33 48.66
C PRO A 448 28.51 6.08 49.41
N ARG A 449 29.57 6.74 48.89
CA ARG A 449 30.93 6.93 49.41
C ARG A 449 31.04 7.19 50.92
N ALA A 450 32.07 6.65 51.58
CA ALA A 450 33.11 7.38 52.35
C ALA A 450 33.96 6.43 53.21
N GLY A 451 35.26 6.70 53.35
CA GLY A 451 36.01 6.34 54.56
C GLY A 451 37.35 5.62 54.39
N ARG A 452 38.40 6.41 54.19
CA ARG A 452 39.80 6.23 54.66
C ARG A 452 40.04 5.03 55.63
N ARG A 453 40.98 4.15 55.31
CA ARG A 453 42.39 4.17 55.74
C ARG A 453 43.14 3.02 55.08
#